data_AF-A0A847L5X2-F1
#
_entry.id   AF-A0A847L5X2-F1
#
_cell.length_a   1.000
_cell.length_b   1.000
_cell.length_c   1.000
_cell.angle_alpha   90.00
_cell.angle_beta   90.00
_cell.angle_gamma   90.00
#
_symmetry.space_group_name_H-M   'P 1'
#
loop_
_entity.id
_entity.type
_entity.pdbx_description
1 polymer ?
#
loop_
_entity_poly.entity_id
_entity_poly.type
_entity_poly.pdbx_seq_one_letter_code
_entity_poly.pdbx_strand_id
1 'polypeptide(L)'
;MKTKHYIFTLTIAFAAIFMVPTNLGAVPPPWAPAKGYRAKTTHIFLPEQNMYYDLEKGVYIFENNGEWNNSPEVPEKYRDIDFSNEKQLEIEMKGNTPPYHKNVEHREAFNKQIKAAQNAYLKEQKQKLEEAEKLQKKAEEDQRNAEKAQKEIEKAEQAAEKATKKAKKAQEKIDKQHETAAKQAEKAQAEAEKAQQKIDEANAKAQKEKEKAVEKAAKEAEKAAKVAEKAQKKIDKANQDAEKARLKAEKDAAKAQKKADAEAAKVQKKAEKAQKKAIKAKRKAEKAKSKLNNQQ
;
A
#
# COMPACT_ATOMS: atom_id res chain seq x y z
N MET A 1 -14.58 22.81 -142.59
CA MET A 1 -15.98 23.11 -142.96
C MET A 1 -16.91 22.10 -142.29
N LYS A 2 -18.04 22.60 -141.76
CA LYS A 2 -19.29 21.89 -141.41
C LYS A 2 -19.34 21.08 -140.09
N THR A 3 -19.79 21.79 -139.05
CA THR A 3 -20.86 21.46 -138.07
C THR A 3 -21.42 20.04 -138.02
N LYS A 4 -21.64 19.53 -136.80
CA LYS A 4 -22.98 19.38 -136.18
C LYS A 4 -22.86 18.96 -134.70
N HIS A 5 -23.53 19.70 -133.82
CA HIS A 5 -23.88 19.26 -132.48
C HIS A 5 -25.29 18.65 -132.52
N TYR A 6 -25.52 17.57 -131.79
CA TYR A 6 -26.85 17.16 -131.35
C TYR A 6 -26.77 16.72 -129.88
N ILE A 7 -27.72 17.24 -129.11
CA ILE A 7 -27.86 17.13 -127.67
C ILE A 7 -29.11 16.28 -127.36
N PHE A 8 -28.95 15.39 -126.35
CA PHE A 8 -29.92 14.78 -125.42
C PHE A 8 -30.93 13.72 -125.89
N THR A 9 -30.95 12.56 -125.19
CA THR A 9 -32.10 12.09 -124.39
C THR A 9 -31.74 10.99 -123.36
N LEU A 10 -32.32 11.17 -122.17
CA LEU A 10 -32.47 10.41 -120.90
C LEU A 10 -32.95 8.93 -120.96
N THR A 11 -32.51 8.05 -120.04
CA THR A 11 -33.34 7.04 -119.30
C THR A 11 -32.55 6.29 -118.19
N ILE A 12 -33.26 5.90 -117.12
CA ILE A 12 -32.85 5.45 -115.76
C ILE A 12 -33.24 3.97 -115.53
N ALA A 13 -32.51 3.22 -114.67
CA ALA A 13 -32.98 2.22 -113.66
C ALA A 13 -31.76 1.46 -113.08
N PHE A 14 -31.41 1.34 -111.78
CA PHE A 14 -32.07 1.34 -110.46
C PHE A 14 -33.16 0.28 -110.27
N ALA A 15 -32.78 -0.95 -109.89
CA ALA A 15 -33.54 -1.81 -108.95
C ALA A 15 -32.79 -3.13 -108.66
N ALA A 16 -32.60 -3.41 -107.36
CA ALA A 16 -32.55 -4.74 -106.70
C ALA A 16 -31.45 -4.84 -105.61
N ILE A 17 -31.53 -3.96 -104.62
CA ILE A 17 -31.15 -4.31 -103.23
C ILE A 17 -32.48 -4.33 -102.46
N PHE A 18 -32.53 -5.14 -101.40
CA PHE A 18 -33.64 -5.38 -100.45
C PHE A 18 -34.44 -6.66 -100.67
N MET A 19 -33.90 -7.76 -100.14
CA MET A 19 -34.72 -8.70 -99.38
C MET A 19 -33.91 -9.23 -98.20
N VAL A 20 -33.74 -8.37 -97.19
CA VAL A 20 -33.44 -8.80 -95.82
C VAL A 20 -34.75 -8.62 -95.06
N PRO A 21 -35.30 -9.64 -94.38
CA PRO A 21 -36.44 -9.43 -93.51
C PRO A 21 -35.99 -8.49 -92.38
N THR A 22 -36.53 -7.27 -92.37
CA THR A 22 -36.40 -6.35 -91.23
C THR A 22 -37.27 -6.88 -90.11
N ASN A 23 -36.79 -7.86 -89.35
CA ASN A 23 -37.16 -7.94 -87.95
C ASN A 23 -36.41 -6.82 -87.24
N LEU A 24 -36.88 -5.59 -87.43
CA LEU A 24 -36.56 -4.46 -86.57
C LEU A 24 -37.21 -4.76 -85.23
N GLY A 25 -36.57 -5.59 -84.41
CA GLY A 25 -36.94 -5.73 -83.01
C GLY A 25 -36.85 -4.35 -82.38
N ALA A 26 -37.96 -3.85 -81.85
CA ALA A 26 -37.97 -2.60 -81.12
C ALA A 26 -36.90 -2.67 -80.03
N VAL A 27 -36.01 -1.67 -79.98
CA VAL A 27 -35.04 -1.57 -78.89
C VAL A 27 -35.85 -1.43 -77.60
N PRO A 28 -35.68 -2.33 -76.61
CA PRO A 28 -36.45 -2.22 -75.39
C PRO A 28 -36.16 -0.88 -74.72
N PRO A 29 -37.17 -0.25 -74.09
CA PRO A 29 -37.01 1.05 -73.49
C PRO A 29 -35.97 0.97 -72.36
N PRO A 30 -35.31 2.08 -72.02
CA PRO A 30 -34.18 2.09 -71.07
C PRO A 30 -34.48 1.50 -69.69
N TRP A 31 -35.75 1.50 -69.27
CA TRP A 31 -36.21 0.95 -67.99
C TRP A 31 -36.53 -0.55 -68.05
N ALA A 32 -36.71 -1.13 -69.24
CA ALA A 32 -37.01 -2.54 -69.38
C ALA A 32 -35.73 -3.39 -69.24
N PRO A 33 -35.82 -4.60 -68.66
CA PRO A 33 -34.66 -5.47 -68.49
C PRO A 33 -33.91 -5.75 -69.80
N ALA A 34 -32.58 -5.56 -69.80
CA ALA A 34 -31.75 -5.61 -71.02
C ALA A 34 -31.55 -7.01 -71.65
N LYS A 35 -32.08 -8.08 -71.04
CA LYS A 35 -31.96 -9.47 -71.55
C LYS A 35 -33.22 -10.29 -71.29
N GLY A 36 -33.82 -10.79 -72.36
CA GLY A 36 -34.89 -11.79 -72.35
C GLY A 36 -34.40 -13.20 -71.97
N TYR A 37 -35.36 -14.11 -71.78
CA TYR A 37 -35.22 -15.54 -71.46
C TYR A 37 -35.15 -15.95 -69.98
N ARG A 38 -35.96 -15.37 -69.09
CA ARG A 38 -36.70 -16.28 -68.20
C ARG A 38 -37.81 -16.86 -69.07
N ALA A 39 -37.76 -18.15 -69.40
CA ALA A 39 -38.65 -18.84 -70.36
C ALA A 39 -40.16 -18.80 -70.02
N LYS A 40 -40.56 -17.94 -69.07
CA LYS A 40 -41.86 -17.83 -68.45
C LYS A 40 -42.35 -16.37 -68.41
N THR A 41 -41.48 -15.38 -68.22
CA THR A 41 -41.89 -13.96 -68.17
C THR A 41 -41.95 -13.38 -69.58
N THR A 42 -43.16 -13.14 -70.08
CA THR A 42 -43.38 -12.58 -71.42
C THR A 42 -43.83 -11.13 -71.38
N HIS A 43 -44.44 -10.68 -70.28
CA HIS A 43 -44.97 -9.33 -70.14
C HIS A 43 -44.54 -8.69 -68.83
N ILE A 44 -44.29 -7.37 -68.86
CA ILE A 44 -44.13 -6.54 -67.67
C ILE A 44 -45.42 -5.78 -67.46
N PHE A 45 -46.06 -5.94 -66.31
CA PHE A 45 -47.22 -5.16 -65.90
C PHE A 45 -46.76 -3.94 -65.09
N LEU A 46 -47.20 -2.77 -65.53
CA LEU A 46 -47.06 -1.46 -64.89
C LEU A 46 -48.40 -1.13 -64.22
N PRO A 47 -48.56 -1.43 -62.92
CA PRO A 47 -49.83 -1.41 -62.22
C PRO A 47 -50.38 -0.01 -61.99
N GLU A 48 -49.52 0.99 -61.76
CA GLU A 48 -49.92 2.38 -61.51
C GLU A 48 -50.59 3.00 -62.76
N GLN A 49 -50.08 2.69 -63.96
CA GLN A 49 -50.63 3.17 -65.23
C GLN A 49 -51.57 2.16 -65.90
N ASN A 50 -51.81 1.01 -65.27
CA ASN A 50 -52.61 -0.09 -65.81
C ASN A 50 -52.21 -0.49 -67.24
N MET A 51 -50.93 -0.69 -67.50
CA MET A 51 -50.43 -1.06 -68.82
C MET A 51 -49.47 -2.24 -68.77
N TYR A 52 -49.26 -2.90 -69.91
CA TYR A 52 -48.27 -3.96 -70.07
C TYR A 52 -47.21 -3.54 -71.08
N TYR A 53 -46.05 -4.15 -70.97
CA TYR A 53 -45.01 -4.11 -71.98
C TYR A 53 -44.68 -5.55 -72.38
N ASP A 54 -44.89 -5.85 -73.67
CA ASP A 54 -44.57 -7.15 -74.25
C ASP A 54 -43.07 -7.19 -74.57
N LEU A 55 -42.33 -8.07 -73.88
CA LEU A 55 -40.88 -8.19 -74.03
C LEU A 55 -40.47 -8.81 -75.37
N GLU A 56 -41.34 -9.60 -75.99
CA GLU A 56 -41.07 -10.30 -77.25
C GLU A 56 -41.33 -9.39 -78.44
N LYS A 57 -42.43 -8.63 -78.39
CA LYS A 57 -42.84 -7.72 -79.48
C LYS A 57 -42.31 -6.30 -79.32
N GLY A 58 -41.87 -5.94 -78.12
CA GLY A 58 -41.38 -4.60 -77.79
C GLY A 58 -42.43 -3.52 -77.94
N VAL A 59 -43.66 -3.80 -77.48
CA VAL A 59 -44.80 -2.87 -77.56
C VAL A 59 -45.48 -2.70 -76.21
N TYR A 60 -45.98 -1.51 -75.97
CA TYR A 60 -46.88 -1.17 -74.88
C TYR A 60 -48.31 -1.61 -75.21
N ILE A 61 -48.98 -2.23 -74.25
CA ILE A 61 -50.36 -2.66 -74.32
C ILE A 61 -51.12 -1.92 -73.23
N PHE A 62 -52.01 -1.01 -73.60
CA PHE A 62 -52.63 -0.09 -72.66
C PHE A 62 -54.11 0.12 -72.97
N GLU A 63 -54.87 0.45 -71.93
CA GLU A 63 -56.28 0.78 -72.07
C GLU A 63 -56.45 2.26 -72.47
N ASN A 64 -57.22 2.48 -73.53
CA ASN A 64 -57.66 3.78 -74.01
C ASN A 64 -59.16 3.74 -74.28
N ASN A 65 -59.95 4.54 -73.56
CA ASN A 65 -61.41 4.60 -73.68
C ASN A 65 -62.13 3.23 -73.62
N GLY A 66 -61.65 2.31 -72.79
CA GLY A 66 -62.21 0.96 -72.63
C GLY A 66 -61.72 -0.07 -73.65
N GLU A 67 -60.87 0.31 -74.59
CA GLU A 67 -60.25 -0.59 -75.56
C GLU A 67 -58.74 -0.74 -75.33
N TRP A 68 -58.24 -1.96 -75.48
CA TRP A 68 -56.81 -2.25 -75.35
C TRP A 68 -56.10 -2.03 -76.67
N ASN A 69 -55.11 -1.13 -76.66
CA ASN A 69 -54.36 -0.72 -77.81
C ASN A 69 -52.88 -1.10 -77.65
N ASN A 70 -52.22 -1.38 -78.79
CA ASN A 70 -50.80 -1.67 -78.84
C ASN A 70 -50.04 -0.49 -79.46
N SER A 71 -48.94 -0.06 -78.85
CA SER A 71 -48.10 1.03 -79.36
C SER A 71 -46.62 0.70 -79.15
N PRO A 72 -45.74 0.96 -80.13
CA PRO A 72 -44.29 0.85 -79.92
C PRO A 72 -43.75 1.95 -78.97
N GLU A 73 -44.49 3.04 -78.80
CA GLU A 73 -44.14 4.15 -77.92
C GLU A 73 -45.04 4.19 -76.68
N VAL A 74 -44.52 4.79 -75.60
CA VAL A 74 -45.30 5.05 -74.39
C VAL A 74 -46.53 5.90 -74.73
N PRO A 75 -47.72 5.56 -74.20
CA PRO A 75 -48.93 6.38 -74.41
C PRO A 75 -48.72 7.82 -73.97
N GLU A 76 -49.33 8.76 -74.70
CA GLU A 76 -49.15 10.21 -74.46
C GLU A 76 -49.34 10.63 -73.01
N LYS A 77 -50.40 10.11 -72.39
CA LYS A 77 -50.75 10.35 -70.97
C LYS A 77 -49.66 9.93 -69.97
N TYR A 78 -48.67 9.15 -70.38
CA TYR A 78 -47.62 8.61 -69.51
C TYR A 78 -46.20 8.90 -70.01
N ARG A 79 -46.03 9.72 -71.06
CA ARG A 79 -44.71 10.00 -71.67
C ARG A 79 -43.73 10.67 -70.69
N ASP A 80 -44.23 11.46 -69.74
CA ASP A 80 -43.42 12.20 -68.78
C ASP A 80 -43.08 11.39 -67.50
N ILE A 81 -43.48 10.12 -67.44
CA ILE A 81 -43.26 9.25 -66.27
C ILE A 81 -41.94 8.49 -66.40
N ASP A 82 -41.13 8.50 -65.35
CA ASP A 82 -39.93 7.67 -65.25
C ASP A 82 -40.27 6.26 -64.73
N PHE A 83 -40.47 5.33 -65.65
CA PHE A 83 -40.76 3.93 -65.32
C PHE A 83 -39.59 3.16 -64.70
N SER A 84 -38.38 3.74 -64.63
CA SER A 84 -37.19 3.10 -64.06
C SER A 84 -37.31 2.90 -62.55
N ASN A 85 -38.07 3.78 -61.88
CA ASN A 85 -38.28 3.77 -60.42
C ASN A 85 -39.67 3.25 -60.03
N GLU A 86 -40.49 2.89 -61.01
CA GLU A 86 -41.84 2.40 -60.80
C GLU A 86 -41.88 0.91 -60.46
N LYS A 87 -42.96 0.49 -59.78
CA LYS A 87 -43.11 -0.93 -59.45
C LYS A 87 -43.52 -1.70 -60.68
N GLN A 88 -42.75 -2.72 -61.00
CA GLN A 88 -42.98 -3.58 -62.16
C GLN A 88 -43.33 -4.98 -61.68
N LEU A 89 -44.31 -5.60 -62.32
CA LEU A 89 -44.65 -7.00 -62.09
C LEU A 89 -44.36 -7.82 -63.34
N GLU A 90 -43.43 -8.77 -63.21
CA GLU A 90 -43.20 -9.79 -64.21
C GLU A 90 -44.40 -10.74 -64.27
N ILE A 91 -45.08 -10.78 -65.42
CA ILE A 91 -46.23 -11.66 -65.65
C ILE A 91 -45.82 -12.82 -66.55
N GLU A 92 -46.06 -14.03 -66.07
CA GLU A 92 -46.01 -15.24 -66.88
C GLU A 92 -47.34 -15.45 -67.60
N MET A 93 -47.33 -15.31 -68.92
CA MET A 93 -48.48 -15.66 -69.75
C MET A 93 -48.23 -17.00 -70.44
N LYS A 94 -49.20 -17.92 -70.33
CA LYS A 94 -49.18 -19.21 -71.01
C LYS A 94 -49.99 -19.11 -72.30
N GLY A 95 -49.35 -19.36 -73.45
CA GLY A 95 -50.01 -19.33 -74.75
C GLY A 95 -50.26 -17.91 -75.29
N ASN A 96 -51.00 -17.81 -76.41
CA ASN A 96 -51.21 -16.56 -77.14
C ASN A 96 -52.39 -15.71 -76.58
N THR A 97 -52.66 -15.78 -75.27
CA THR A 97 -53.75 -15.03 -74.64
C THR A 97 -53.31 -13.59 -74.35
N PRO A 98 -54.12 -12.57 -74.71
CA PRO A 98 -53.78 -11.18 -74.40
C PRO A 98 -53.66 -10.93 -72.89
N PRO A 99 -52.64 -10.17 -72.42
CA PRO A 99 -52.36 -9.98 -70.99
C PRO A 99 -53.49 -9.28 -70.23
N TYR A 100 -54.29 -8.48 -70.93
CA TYR A 100 -55.39 -7.74 -70.34
C TYR A 100 -56.63 -8.58 -70.00
N HIS A 101 -56.77 -9.81 -70.52
CA HIS A 101 -57.87 -10.70 -70.11
C HIS A 101 -57.84 -11.03 -68.61
N LYS A 102 -56.67 -10.91 -67.98
CA LYS A 102 -56.46 -11.11 -66.54
C LYS A 102 -56.10 -9.81 -65.82
N ASN A 103 -56.46 -8.67 -66.39
CA ASN A 103 -56.07 -7.37 -65.84
C ASN A 103 -56.52 -7.17 -64.39
N VAL A 104 -57.74 -7.57 -64.07
CA VAL A 104 -58.28 -7.53 -62.70
C VAL A 104 -57.42 -8.38 -61.76
N GLU A 105 -57.10 -9.63 -62.15
CA GLU A 105 -56.25 -10.52 -61.34
C GLU A 105 -54.85 -9.91 -61.10
N HIS A 106 -54.24 -9.31 -62.13
CA HIS A 106 -52.92 -8.68 -62.02
C HIS A 106 -52.93 -7.47 -61.08
N ARG A 107 -53.96 -6.62 -61.16
CA ARG A 107 -54.16 -5.47 -60.27
C ARG A 107 -54.42 -5.91 -58.83
N GLU A 108 -55.25 -6.93 -58.64
CA GLU A 108 -55.51 -7.49 -57.31
C GLU A 108 -54.27 -8.12 -56.69
N ALA A 109 -53.47 -8.84 -57.48
CA ALA A 109 -52.20 -9.39 -57.04
C ALA A 109 -51.23 -8.30 -56.59
N PHE A 110 -51.11 -7.21 -57.34
CA PHE A 110 -50.32 -6.04 -56.95
C PHE A 110 -50.82 -5.41 -55.64
N ASN A 111 -52.12 -5.12 -55.55
CA ASN A 111 -52.73 -4.53 -54.36
C ASN A 111 -52.54 -5.42 -53.13
N LYS A 112 -52.63 -6.75 -53.30
CA LYS A 112 -52.35 -7.73 -52.25
C LYS A 112 -50.88 -7.66 -51.80
N GLN A 113 -49.94 -7.55 -52.73
CA GLN A 113 -48.52 -7.41 -52.41
C GLN A 113 -48.23 -6.10 -51.68
N ILE A 114 -48.83 -4.98 -52.09
CA ILE A 114 -48.70 -3.68 -51.40
C ILE A 114 -49.25 -3.76 -49.98
N LYS A 115 -50.47 -4.29 -49.80
CA LYS A 115 -51.07 -4.46 -48.48
C LYS A 115 -50.25 -5.40 -47.59
N ALA A 116 -49.71 -6.48 -48.15
CA ALA A 116 -48.84 -7.39 -47.41
C ALA A 116 -47.55 -6.70 -46.96
N ALA A 117 -46.89 -5.92 -47.84
CA ALA A 117 -45.70 -5.16 -47.51
C ALA A 117 -45.98 -4.09 -46.43
N GLN A 118 -47.09 -3.37 -46.56
CA GLN A 118 -47.52 -2.37 -45.58
C GLN A 118 -47.80 -3.02 -44.22
N ASN A 119 -48.52 -4.14 -44.19
CA ASN A 119 -48.82 -4.86 -42.95
C ASN A 119 -47.55 -5.43 -42.31
N ALA A 120 -46.59 -5.92 -43.11
CA ALA A 120 -45.31 -6.39 -42.61
C ALA A 120 -44.52 -5.24 -41.97
N TYR A 121 -44.46 -4.08 -42.63
CA TYR A 121 -43.83 -2.88 -42.08
C TYR A 121 -44.48 -2.44 -40.76
N LEU A 122 -45.81 -2.35 -40.72
CA LEU A 122 -46.54 -1.95 -39.51
C LEU A 122 -46.33 -2.95 -38.37
N LYS A 123 -46.25 -4.26 -38.68
CA LYS A 123 -45.96 -5.30 -37.69
C LYS A 123 -44.56 -5.12 -37.11
N GLU A 124 -43.56 -4.87 -37.94
CA GLU A 124 -42.18 -4.63 -37.50
C GLU A 124 -42.09 -3.37 -36.63
N GLN A 125 -42.73 -2.27 -37.04
CA GLN A 125 -42.76 -1.03 -36.26
C GLN A 125 -43.43 -1.24 -34.90
N LYS A 126 -44.54 -1.99 -34.85
CA LYS A 126 -45.23 -2.31 -33.59
C LYS A 126 -44.35 -3.15 -32.66
N GLN A 127 -43.61 -4.12 -33.19
CA GLN A 127 -42.68 -4.93 -32.41
C GLN A 127 -41.55 -4.08 -31.82
N LYS A 128 -40.95 -3.19 -32.62
CA LYS A 128 -39.92 -2.25 -32.16
C LYS A 128 -40.45 -1.32 -31.06
N LEU A 129 -41.69 -0.83 -31.21
CA LEU A 129 -42.32 0.01 -30.20
C LEU A 129 -42.56 -0.74 -28.89
N GLU A 130 -43.07 -1.98 -28.96
CA GLU A 130 -43.29 -2.81 -27.77
C GLU A 130 -41.99 -3.15 -27.05
N GLU A 131 -40.91 -3.43 -27.80
CA GLU A 131 -39.57 -3.65 -27.24
C GLU A 131 -39.02 -2.39 -26.58
N ALA A 132 -39.16 -1.23 -27.23
CA ALA A 132 -38.75 0.06 -26.68
C ALA A 132 -39.51 0.39 -25.38
N GLU A 133 -40.83 0.12 -25.33
CA GLU A 133 -41.63 0.33 -24.12
C GLU A 133 -41.18 -0.59 -22.97
N LYS A 134 -40.85 -1.85 -23.27
CA LYS A 134 -40.30 -2.79 -22.26
C LYS A 134 -38.95 -2.31 -21.72
N LEU A 135 -38.07 -1.84 -22.61
CA LEU A 135 -36.77 -1.27 -22.21
C LEU A 135 -36.94 -0.01 -21.36
N GLN A 136 -37.90 0.86 -21.73
CA GLN A 136 -38.20 2.08 -20.97
C GLN A 136 -38.72 1.74 -19.56
N LYS A 137 -39.66 0.81 -19.43
CA LYS A 137 -40.18 0.38 -18.12
C LYS A 137 -39.08 -0.20 -17.23
N LYS A 138 -38.20 -1.02 -17.81
CA LYS A 138 -37.05 -1.57 -17.09
C LYS A 138 -36.09 -0.47 -16.63
N ALA A 139 -35.78 0.49 -17.50
CA ALA A 139 -34.93 1.62 -17.16
C ALA A 139 -35.52 2.49 -16.04
N GLU A 140 -36.84 2.71 -16.04
CA GLU A 140 -37.53 3.44 -14.96
C GLU A 140 -37.46 2.69 -13.62
N GLU A 141 -37.61 1.36 -13.63
CA GLU A 141 -37.45 0.53 -12.44
C GLU A 141 -36.01 0.60 -11.89
N ASP A 142 -35.02 0.46 -12.77
CA ASP A 142 -33.60 0.55 -12.43
C ASP A 142 -33.27 1.95 -11.84
N GLN A 143 -33.83 3.02 -12.41
CA GLN A 143 -33.69 4.38 -11.86
C GLN A 143 -34.32 4.52 -10.48
N ARG A 144 -35.52 4.00 -10.25
CA ARG A 144 -36.17 4.03 -8.92
C ARG A 144 -35.36 3.26 -7.87
N ASN A 145 -34.77 2.14 -8.26
CA ASN A 145 -33.92 1.34 -7.39
C ASN A 145 -32.60 2.06 -7.07
N ALA A 146 -31.98 2.70 -8.06
CA ALA A 146 -30.81 3.54 -7.87
C ALA A 146 -31.08 4.75 -6.94
N GLU A 147 -32.22 5.42 -7.11
CA GLU A 147 -32.62 6.55 -6.25
C GLU A 147 -32.81 6.10 -4.79
N LYS A 148 -33.43 4.94 -4.56
CA LYS A 148 -33.56 4.37 -3.20
C LYS A 148 -32.18 4.07 -2.59
N ALA A 149 -31.27 3.49 -3.35
CA ALA A 149 -29.91 3.22 -2.88
C ALA A 149 -29.16 4.51 -2.54
N GLN A 150 -29.29 5.55 -3.35
CA GLN A 150 -28.68 6.87 -3.08
C GLN A 150 -29.22 7.50 -1.79
N LYS A 151 -30.53 7.41 -1.52
CA LYS A 151 -31.12 7.92 -0.28
C LYS A 151 -30.56 7.21 0.96
N GLU A 152 -30.30 5.91 0.88
CA GLU A 152 -29.69 5.16 1.98
C GLU A 152 -28.20 5.51 2.17
N ILE A 153 -27.47 5.75 1.08
CA ILE A 153 -26.08 6.25 1.14
C ILE A 153 -26.05 7.63 1.80
N GLU A 154 -26.92 8.56 1.40
CA GLU A 154 -26.97 9.91 1.97
C GLU A 154 -27.26 9.86 3.49
N LYS A 155 -28.20 9.01 3.93
CA LYS A 155 -28.46 8.81 5.37
C LYS A 155 -27.24 8.27 6.10
N ALA A 156 -26.51 7.32 5.50
CA ALA A 156 -25.30 6.75 6.09
C ALA A 156 -24.17 7.80 6.20
N GLU A 157 -24.00 8.64 5.18
CA GLU A 157 -23.03 9.74 5.19
C GLU A 157 -23.36 10.78 6.27
N GLN A 158 -24.63 11.18 6.40
CA GLN A 158 -25.05 12.10 7.46
C GLN A 158 -24.84 11.49 8.86
N ALA A 159 -25.06 10.19 9.02
CA ALA A 159 -24.78 9.49 10.27
C ALA A 159 -23.28 9.43 10.58
N ALA A 160 -22.45 9.15 9.57
CA ALA A 160 -20.99 9.14 9.68
C ALA A 160 -20.45 10.54 10.04
N GLU A 161 -20.95 11.59 9.41
CA GLU A 161 -20.55 12.97 9.70
C GLU A 161 -20.90 13.38 11.15
N LYS A 162 -22.07 12.98 11.65
CA LYS A 162 -22.45 13.19 13.05
C LYS A 162 -21.52 12.43 14.00
N ALA A 163 -21.15 11.20 13.66
CA ALA A 163 -20.22 10.40 14.45
C ALA A 163 -18.81 11.00 14.47
N THR A 164 -18.28 11.46 13.34
CA THR A 164 -16.95 12.10 13.26
C THR A 164 -16.92 13.42 14.02
N LYS A 165 -17.97 14.25 13.94
CA LYS A 165 -18.11 15.47 14.76
C LYS A 165 -18.10 15.17 16.25
N LYS A 166 -18.79 14.11 16.70
CA LYS A 166 -18.76 13.67 18.10
C LYS A 166 -17.37 13.17 18.51
N ALA A 167 -16.73 12.36 17.69
CA ALA A 167 -15.38 11.84 17.94
C ALA A 167 -14.36 12.98 18.04
N LYS A 168 -14.41 13.97 17.13
CA LYS A 168 -13.54 15.15 17.18
C LYS A 168 -13.72 15.96 18.46
N LYS A 169 -14.98 16.21 18.88
CA LYS A 169 -15.26 16.89 20.16
C LYS A 169 -14.76 16.10 21.37
N ALA A 170 -14.82 14.77 21.33
CA ALA A 170 -14.27 13.94 22.39
C ALA A 170 -12.75 14.02 22.42
N GLN A 171 -12.10 13.98 21.25
CA GLN A 171 -10.65 14.12 21.13
C GLN A 171 -10.16 15.49 21.64
N GLU A 172 -10.81 16.59 21.25
CA GLU A 172 -10.46 17.94 21.75
C GLU A 172 -10.55 18.05 23.29
N LYS A 173 -11.47 17.32 23.92
CA LYS A 173 -11.56 17.26 25.39
C LYS A 173 -10.39 16.48 25.99
N ILE A 174 -10.04 15.35 25.39
CA ILE A 174 -8.90 14.51 25.79
C ILE A 174 -7.61 15.32 25.66
N ASP A 175 -7.41 16.01 24.54
CA ASP A 175 -6.21 16.82 24.29
C ASP A 175 -6.06 17.95 25.33
N LYS A 176 -7.15 18.65 25.67
CA LYS A 176 -7.14 19.67 26.75
C LYS A 176 -6.80 19.08 28.13
N GLN A 177 -7.30 17.89 28.43
CA GLN A 177 -6.97 17.19 29.68
C GLN A 177 -5.50 16.78 29.72
N HIS A 178 -4.97 16.24 28.62
CA HIS A 178 -3.56 15.89 28.50
C HIS A 178 -2.65 17.12 28.63
N GLU A 179 -2.98 18.24 27.98
CA GLU A 179 -2.21 19.48 28.08
C GLU A 179 -2.18 19.99 29.54
N THR A 180 -3.32 19.93 30.24
CA THR A 180 -3.42 20.34 31.64
C THR A 180 -2.59 19.42 32.54
N ALA A 181 -2.67 18.11 32.34
CA ALA A 181 -1.89 17.12 33.09
C ALA A 181 -0.39 17.27 32.84
N ALA A 182 0.03 17.55 31.60
CA ALA A 182 1.41 17.78 31.23
C ALA A 182 1.98 19.01 31.96
N LYS A 183 1.25 20.14 31.98
CA LYS A 183 1.66 21.35 32.73
C LYS A 183 1.80 21.10 34.23
N GLN A 184 0.91 20.29 34.81
CA GLN A 184 1.01 19.91 36.23
C GLN A 184 2.22 19.01 36.49
N ALA A 185 2.49 18.04 35.62
CA ALA A 185 3.65 17.17 35.72
C ALA A 185 4.97 17.95 35.60
N GLU A 186 5.06 18.88 34.65
CA GLU A 186 6.24 19.75 34.48
C GLU A 186 6.48 20.62 35.72
N LYS A 187 5.42 21.21 36.29
CA LYS A 187 5.53 21.97 37.53
C LYS A 187 6.02 21.10 38.70
N ALA A 188 5.47 19.89 38.85
CA ALA A 188 5.87 18.95 39.90
C ALA A 188 7.34 18.51 39.72
N GLN A 189 7.79 18.29 38.48
CA GLN A 189 9.18 17.98 38.17
C GLN A 189 10.12 19.14 38.54
N ALA A 190 9.75 20.37 38.18
CA ALA A 190 10.55 21.55 38.52
C ALA A 190 10.64 21.77 40.05
N GLU A 191 9.57 21.48 40.79
CA GLU A 191 9.58 21.53 42.26
C GLU A 191 10.46 20.41 42.86
N ALA A 192 10.37 19.19 42.33
CA ALA A 192 11.21 18.07 42.74
C ALA A 192 12.71 18.34 42.47
N GLU A 193 13.04 18.90 41.31
CA GLU A 193 14.42 19.26 40.96
C GLU A 193 14.98 20.33 41.91
N LYS A 194 14.19 21.37 42.22
CA LYS A 194 14.57 22.38 43.23
C LYS A 194 14.77 21.76 44.61
N ALA A 195 13.94 20.80 45.01
CA ALA A 195 14.10 20.10 46.27
C ALA A 195 15.38 19.26 46.28
N GLN A 196 15.68 18.56 45.19
CA GLN A 196 16.90 17.77 45.04
C GLN A 196 18.15 18.64 45.10
N GLN A 197 18.19 19.77 44.39
CA GLN A 197 19.30 20.72 44.45
C GLN A 197 19.58 21.19 45.88
N LYS A 198 18.54 21.50 46.67
CA LYS A 198 18.68 21.88 48.08
C LYS A 198 19.25 20.74 48.94
N ILE A 199 18.83 19.51 48.68
CA ILE A 199 19.36 18.32 49.38
C ILE A 199 20.85 18.15 49.05
N ASP A 200 21.21 18.30 47.78
CA ASP A 200 22.60 18.15 47.31
C ASP A 200 23.50 19.25 47.89
N GLU A 201 23.03 20.51 47.92
CA GLU A 201 23.74 21.62 48.57
C GLU A 201 23.94 21.38 50.08
N ALA A 202 22.89 20.92 50.78
CA ALA A 202 22.97 20.61 52.20
C ALA A 202 23.97 19.47 52.49
N ASN A 203 23.93 18.42 51.67
CA ASN A 203 24.86 17.30 51.76
C ASN A 203 26.29 17.72 51.48
N ALA A 204 26.53 18.53 50.43
CA ALA A 204 27.85 19.06 50.12
C ALA A 204 28.41 19.92 51.27
N LYS A 205 27.56 20.75 51.88
CA LYS A 205 27.95 21.56 53.04
C LYS A 205 28.31 20.70 54.26
N ALA A 206 27.49 19.70 54.57
CA ALA A 206 27.75 18.76 55.66
C ALA A 206 29.04 17.95 55.44
N GLN A 207 29.28 17.51 54.20
CA GLN A 207 30.50 16.79 53.81
C GLN A 207 31.73 17.67 54.01
N LYS A 208 31.68 18.92 53.55
CA LYS A 208 32.76 19.91 53.70
C LYS A 208 33.07 20.25 55.15
N GLU A 209 32.04 20.33 56.01
CA GLU A 209 32.24 20.52 57.46
C GLU A 209 32.85 19.29 58.12
N LYS A 210 32.42 18.08 57.75
CA LYS A 210 33.04 16.83 58.21
C LYS A 210 34.51 16.75 57.79
N GLU A 211 34.83 17.01 56.52
CA GLU A 211 36.22 16.99 56.03
C GLU A 211 37.10 17.99 56.77
N LYS A 212 36.63 19.22 57.00
CA LYS A 212 37.35 20.22 57.82
C LYS A 212 37.59 19.74 59.25
N ALA A 213 36.61 19.10 59.88
CA ALA A 213 36.74 18.56 61.23
C ALA A 213 37.76 17.41 61.26
N VAL A 214 37.72 16.52 60.27
CA VAL A 214 38.68 15.42 60.10
C VAL A 214 40.08 15.95 59.86
N GLU A 215 40.26 16.97 59.01
CA GLU A 215 41.56 17.59 58.76
C GLU A 215 42.14 18.25 60.01
N LYS A 216 41.29 18.95 60.79
CA LYS A 216 41.71 19.55 62.06
C LYS A 216 42.13 18.48 63.08
N ALA A 217 41.35 17.41 63.21
CA ALA A 217 41.66 16.29 64.08
C ALA A 217 42.95 15.59 63.66
N ALA A 218 43.17 15.39 62.35
CA ALA A 218 44.40 14.81 61.82
C ALA A 218 45.64 15.68 62.15
N LYS A 219 45.53 17.01 61.99
CA LYS A 219 46.61 17.95 62.35
C LYS A 219 46.92 17.94 63.85
N GLU A 220 45.92 17.82 64.71
CA GLU A 220 46.12 17.70 66.17
C GLU A 220 46.73 16.35 66.54
N ALA A 221 46.27 15.26 65.94
CA ALA A 221 46.83 13.93 66.12
C ALA A 221 48.30 13.86 65.67
N GLU A 222 48.67 14.49 64.56
CA GLU A 222 50.07 14.55 64.09
C GLU A 222 50.96 15.33 65.06
N LYS A 223 50.48 16.44 65.62
CA LYS A 223 51.21 17.20 66.65
C LYS A 223 51.39 16.36 67.91
N ALA A 224 50.35 15.69 68.37
CA ALA A 224 50.41 14.81 69.52
C ALA A 224 51.39 13.64 69.29
N ALA A 225 51.36 13.02 68.10
CA ALA A 225 52.28 11.97 67.70
C ALA A 225 53.73 12.45 67.70
N LYS A 226 54.03 13.65 67.17
CA LYS A 226 55.38 14.24 67.21
C LYS A 226 55.87 14.49 68.64
N VAL A 227 54.98 14.89 69.56
CA VAL A 227 55.31 15.06 70.98
C VAL A 227 55.59 13.71 71.62
N ALA A 228 54.75 12.70 71.35
CA ALA A 228 54.93 11.35 71.84
C ALA A 228 56.24 10.72 71.32
N GLU A 229 56.58 10.91 70.05
CA GLU A 229 57.84 10.43 69.45
C GLU A 229 59.06 11.07 70.12
N LYS A 230 59.01 12.40 70.36
CA LYS A 230 60.08 13.11 71.09
C LYS A 230 60.21 12.61 72.54
N ALA A 231 59.10 12.34 73.20
CA ALA A 231 59.10 11.78 74.56
C ALA A 231 59.68 10.35 74.56
N GLN A 232 59.27 9.51 73.61
CA GLN A 232 59.78 8.15 73.46
C GLN A 232 61.29 8.15 73.21
N LYS A 233 61.79 8.99 72.31
CA LYS A 233 63.24 9.16 72.08
C LYS A 233 64.01 9.55 73.35
N LYS A 234 63.43 10.37 74.22
CA LYS A 234 64.04 10.72 75.52
C LYS A 234 64.03 9.54 76.49
N ILE A 235 62.93 8.79 76.54
CA ILE A 235 62.80 7.58 77.35
C ILE A 235 63.81 6.52 76.89
N ASP A 236 63.92 6.27 75.59
CA ASP A 236 64.86 5.29 75.03
C ASP A 236 66.31 5.68 75.36
N LYS A 237 66.66 6.97 75.25
CA LYS A 237 67.97 7.48 75.65
C LYS A 237 68.23 7.31 77.15
N ALA A 238 67.26 7.65 78.00
CA ALA A 238 67.36 7.47 79.44
C ALA A 238 67.51 5.99 79.82
N ASN A 239 66.79 5.10 79.14
CA ASN A 239 66.89 3.65 79.33
C ASN A 239 68.26 3.12 78.89
N GLN A 240 68.80 3.56 77.75
CA GLN A 240 70.16 3.22 77.32
C GLN A 240 71.22 3.68 78.32
N ASP A 241 71.09 4.90 78.85
CA ASP A 241 72.01 5.45 79.84
C ASP A 241 71.91 4.70 81.17
N ALA A 242 70.68 4.36 81.60
CA ALA A 242 70.43 3.54 82.78
C ALA A 242 70.98 2.12 82.62
N GLU A 243 70.82 1.50 81.45
CA GLU A 243 71.35 0.17 81.15
C GLU A 243 72.88 0.17 81.16
N LYS A 244 73.53 1.17 80.55
CA LYS A 244 74.99 1.36 80.65
C LYS A 244 75.45 1.53 82.10
N ALA A 245 74.74 2.32 82.89
CA ALA A 245 75.04 2.50 84.31
C ALA A 245 74.88 1.19 85.09
N ARG A 246 73.82 0.43 84.80
CA ARG A 246 73.56 -0.87 85.43
C ARG A 246 74.64 -1.89 85.07
N LEU A 247 75.03 -2.00 83.81
CA LEU A 247 76.12 -2.87 83.36
C LEU A 247 77.45 -2.50 84.03
N LYS A 248 77.73 -1.21 84.20
CA LYS A 248 78.92 -0.76 84.93
C LYS A 248 78.84 -1.16 86.41
N ALA A 249 77.71 -0.90 87.06
CA ALA A 249 77.50 -1.27 88.46
C ALA A 249 77.55 -2.79 88.68
N GLU A 250 77.00 -3.58 87.77
CA GLU A 250 77.05 -5.04 87.78
C GLU A 250 78.49 -5.55 87.60
N LYS A 251 79.25 -4.93 86.70
CA LYS A 251 80.68 -5.25 86.51
C LYS A 251 81.52 -4.90 87.74
N ASP A 252 81.23 -3.77 88.38
CA ASP A 252 81.91 -3.32 89.60
C ASP A 252 81.50 -4.19 90.80
N ALA A 253 80.23 -4.54 90.93
CA ALA A 253 79.71 -5.47 91.94
C ALA A 253 80.27 -6.89 91.76
N ALA A 254 80.34 -7.41 90.53
CA ALA A 254 80.94 -8.72 90.25
C ALA A 254 82.45 -8.75 90.59
N LYS A 255 83.17 -7.64 90.37
CA LYS A 255 84.57 -7.50 90.81
C LYS A 255 84.69 -7.46 92.34
N ALA A 256 83.81 -6.69 93.00
CA ALA A 256 83.77 -6.61 94.46
C ALA A 256 83.43 -7.97 95.08
N GLN A 257 82.45 -8.68 94.52
CA GLN A 257 82.03 -10.01 94.96
C GLN A 257 83.16 -11.02 94.74
N LYS A 258 83.82 -11.05 93.57
CA LYS A 258 85.00 -11.91 93.37
C LYS A 258 86.11 -11.63 94.40
N LYS A 259 86.33 -10.36 94.77
CA LYS A 259 87.33 -9.98 95.77
C LYS A 259 86.91 -10.42 97.17
N ALA A 260 85.63 -10.25 97.52
CA ALA A 260 85.05 -10.68 98.78
C ALA A 260 85.03 -12.20 98.91
N ASP A 261 84.64 -12.95 97.87
CA ASP A 261 84.64 -14.42 97.85
C ASP A 261 86.07 -14.97 97.97
N ALA A 262 87.05 -14.31 97.32
CA ALA A 262 88.46 -14.68 97.46
C ALA A 262 88.99 -14.44 98.88
N GLU A 263 88.55 -13.39 99.57
CA GLU A 263 88.85 -13.17 100.99
C GLU A 263 88.12 -14.14 101.91
N ALA A 264 86.81 -14.34 101.70
CA ALA A 264 85.98 -15.27 102.46
C ALA A 264 86.55 -16.70 102.37
N ALA A 265 86.97 -17.14 101.18
CA ALA A 265 87.62 -18.44 101.01
C ALA A 265 88.96 -18.55 101.78
N LYS A 266 89.75 -17.46 101.86
CA LYS A 266 90.97 -17.43 102.68
C LYS A 266 90.66 -17.50 104.18
N VAL A 267 89.63 -16.77 104.63
CA VAL A 267 89.17 -16.77 106.02
C VAL A 267 88.60 -18.14 106.39
N GLN A 268 87.80 -18.75 105.51
CA GLN A 268 87.19 -20.06 105.73
C GLN A 268 88.25 -21.17 105.78
N LYS A 269 89.28 -21.14 104.92
CA LYS A 269 90.45 -22.04 105.04
C LYS A 269 91.20 -21.86 106.36
N LYS A 270 91.34 -20.63 106.85
CA LYS A 270 91.95 -20.36 108.17
C LYS A 270 91.05 -20.86 109.32
N ALA A 271 89.75 -20.63 109.23
CA ALA A 271 88.76 -21.06 110.21
C ALA A 271 88.64 -22.59 110.28
N GLU A 272 88.63 -23.30 109.14
CA GLU A 272 88.67 -24.76 109.12
C GLU A 272 89.97 -25.32 109.74
N LYS A 273 91.12 -24.70 109.44
CA LYS A 273 92.39 -25.08 110.11
C LYS A 273 92.31 -24.85 111.62
N ALA A 274 91.70 -23.74 112.06
CA ALA A 274 91.51 -23.44 113.48
C ALA A 274 90.51 -24.39 114.15
N GLN A 275 89.39 -24.71 113.50
CA GLN A 275 88.40 -25.66 114.01
C GLN A 275 88.96 -27.08 114.06
N LYS A 276 89.72 -27.53 113.04
CA LYS A 276 90.42 -28.82 113.11
C LYS A 276 91.41 -28.87 114.29
N LYS A 277 92.12 -27.76 114.57
CA LYS A 277 92.99 -27.66 115.77
C LYS A 277 92.18 -27.67 117.06
N ALA A 278 91.09 -26.92 117.14
CA ALA A 278 90.22 -26.82 118.32
C ALA A 278 89.50 -28.14 118.62
N ILE A 279 89.02 -28.88 117.61
CA ILE A 279 88.43 -30.22 117.76
C ILE A 279 89.50 -31.20 118.26
N LYS A 280 90.74 -31.12 117.75
CA LYS A 280 91.85 -31.95 118.23
C LYS A 280 92.22 -31.63 119.69
N ALA A 281 92.15 -30.35 120.08
CA ALA A 281 92.36 -29.90 121.46
C ALA A 281 91.20 -30.32 122.39
N LYS A 282 89.94 -30.18 121.95
CA LYS A 282 88.76 -30.63 122.71
C LYS A 282 88.77 -32.13 122.92
N ARG A 283 89.07 -32.96 121.90
CA ARG A 283 89.22 -34.42 122.08
C ARG A 283 90.35 -34.80 123.05
N LYS A 284 91.43 -34.01 123.10
CA LYS A 284 92.48 -34.19 124.12
C LYS A 284 92.00 -33.79 125.52
N ALA A 285 91.26 -32.68 125.65
CA ALA A 285 90.73 -32.19 126.91
C ALA A 285 89.60 -33.09 127.46
N GLU A 286 88.74 -33.64 126.61
CA GLU A 286 87.70 -34.61 127.01
C GLU A 286 88.31 -35.92 127.50
N LYS A 287 89.34 -36.44 126.81
CA LYS A 287 90.12 -37.60 127.29
C LYS A 287 90.84 -37.32 128.60
N ALA A 288 91.15 -36.05 128.91
CA ALA A 288 91.75 -35.66 130.18
C ALA A 288 90.69 -35.49 131.29
N LYS A 289 89.50 -34.97 130.97
CA LYS A 289 88.37 -34.84 131.91
C LYS A 289 87.75 -36.18 132.29
N SER A 290 87.62 -37.13 131.37
CA SER A 290 87.09 -38.46 131.71
C SER A 290 88.03 -39.27 132.62
N LYS A 291 89.31 -38.90 132.72
CA LYS A 291 90.26 -39.52 133.64
C LYS A 291 90.25 -38.91 135.05
N LEU A 292 89.64 -37.73 135.24
CA LEU A 292 89.65 -36.99 136.50
C LEU A 292 88.40 -37.22 137.36
N ASN A 293 87.30 -37.74 136.80
CA ASN A 293 86.03 -37.92 137.51
C ASN A 293 85.84 -39.33 138.11
N ASN A 294 86.90 -40.16 138.13
CA ASN A 294 86.89 -41.54 138.62
C ASN A 294 87.67 -41.72 139.94
N GLN A 295 87.87 -40.64 140.69
CA GLN A 295 88.45 -40.67 142.05
C GLN A 295 87.72 -39.67 142.96
N GLN A 296 86.46 -39.95 143.26
CA GLN A 296 85.76 -39.64 144.52
C GLN A 296 84.42 -40.38 144.55
#